data_AF-A0A357CPX1-F1
#
_entry.id   AF-A0A357CPX1-F1
#
_cell.length_a   1.000
_cell.length_b   1.000
_cell.length_c   1.000
_cell.angle_alpha   90.00
_cell.angle_beta   90.00
_cell.angle_gamma   90.00
#
_symmetry.space_group_name_H-M   'P 1'
#
loop_
_entity.id
_entity.type
_entity.pdbx_description
1 polymer ?
#
loop_
_entity_poly.entity_id
_entity_poly.type
_entity_poly.pdbx_seq_one_letter_code
_entity_poly.pdbx_strand_id
1 'polypeptide(L)'
;MKKQTPFPYEFFVVTFLWSWLIWLPQVLVGFGIFPLEGAFFQKISIPITILAAFGPAVGAFYCLRKYEGKGAVASYLRSFLDFRLGWRAWWAPIIILGGSTY
;
A
#
# COMPACT_ATOMS: atom_id res chain seq x y z
N MET A 1 6.76 -16.41 28.79
CA MET A 1 5.44 -16.44 28.12
C MET A 1 5.51 -15.54 26.89
N LYS A 2 5.33 -16.08 25.67
CA LYS A 2 5.26 -15.26 24.44
C LYS A 2 3.99 -14.42 24.51
N LYS A 3 4.13 -13.10 24.63
CA LYS A 3 3.00 -12.16 24.56
C LYS A 3 2.38 -12.34 23.17
N GLN A 4 1.16 -12.84 23.10
CA GLN A 4 0.42 -12.88 21.83
C GLN A 4 0.20 -11.42 21.42
N THR A 5 0.84 -11.02 20.32
CA THR A 5 0.56 -9.72 19.71
C THR A 5 -0.88 -9.75 19.21
N PRO A 6 -1.72 -8.77 19.60
CA PRO A 6 -3.09 -8.72 19.12
C PRO A 6 -3.09 -8.61 17.59
N PHE A 7 -4.08 -9.23 16.95
CA PHE A 7 -4.24 -9.16 15.50
C PHE A 7 -4.39 -7.70 15.05
N PRO A 8 -3.73 -7.24 13.97
CA PRO A 8 -3.67 -5.84 13.59
C PRO A 8 -4.93 -5.40 12.84
N TYR A 9 -6.10 -5.46 13.51
CA TYR A 9 -7.40 -5.12 12.92
C TYR A 9 -7.42 -3.73 12.30
N GLU A 10 -6.81 -2.75 12.97
CA GLU A 10 -6.84 -1.35 12.56
C GLU A 10 -6.10 -1.13 11.24
N PHE A 11 -5.00 -1.85 11.02
CA PHE A 11 -4.28 -1.84 9.75
C PHE A 11 -5.20 -2.32 8.63
N PHE A 12 -5.79 -3.51 8.79
CA PHE A 12 -6.65 -4.11 7.76
C PHE A 12 -7.89 -3.27 7.49
N VAL A 13 -8.54 -2.73 8.53
CA VAL A 13 -9.74 -1.89 8.38
C VAL A 13 -9.41 -0.62 7.62
N VAL A 14 -8.34 0.10 7.98
CA VAL A 14 -7.98 1.35 7.30
C VAL A 14 -7.55 1.09 5.86
N THR A 15 -6.76 0.04 5.62
CA THR A 15 -6.37 -0.37 4.27
C THR A 15 -7.57 -0.74 3.42
N PHE A 16 -8.49 -1.54 3.96
CA PHE A 16 -9.71 -1.94 3.27
C PHE A 16 -10.57 -0.73 2.93
N LEU A 17 -10.84 0.13 3.91
CA LEU A 17 -11.66 1.33 3.71
C LEU A 17 -11.04 2.25 2.64
N TRP A 18 -9.73 2.49 2.69
CA TRP A 18 -9.06 3.33 1.69
C TRP A 18 -9.20 2.76 0.27
N SER A 19 -8.81 1.50 0.08
CA SER A 19 -8.83 0.89 -1.26
C SER A 19 -10.25 0.76 -1.79
N TRP A 20 -11.21 0.32 -0.97
CA TRP A 20 -12.58 0.15 -1.42
C TRP A 20 -13.32 1.45 -1.64
N LEU A 21 -13.15 2.48 -0.81
CA LEU A 21 -13.81 3.77 -1.05
C LEU A 21 -13.38 4.39 -2.39
N ILE A 22 -12.14 4.16 -2.82
CA ILE A 22 -11.60 4.68 -4.08
C ILE A 22 -11.95 3.77 -5.27
N TRP A 23 -11.88 2.44 -5.11
CA TRP A 23 -12.19 1.50 -6.19
C TRP A 23 -13.67 1.29 -6.44
N LEU A 24 -14.51 1.37 -5.40
CA LEU A 24 -15.93 1.04 -5.52
C LEU A 24 -16.64 1.90 -6.59
N PRO A 25 -16.42 3.22 -6.69
CA PRO A 25 -16.96 4.01 -7.81
C PRO A 25 -16.54 3.48 -9.19
N GLN A 26 -15.27 3.12 -9.37
CA GLN A 26 -14.74 2.57 -10.63
C GLN A 26 -15.37 1.20 -10.95
N VAL A 27 -15.58 0.36 -9.92
CA VAL A 27 -16.27 -0.92 -10.04
C VAL A 27 -17.73 -0.72 -10.47
N LEU A 28 -18.45 0.24 -9.87
CA LEU A 28 -19.84 0.55 -10.24
C LEU A 28 -19.96 1.06 -11.69
N VAL A 29 -19.00 1.86 -12.16
CA VAL A 29 -18.93 2.28 -13.58
C VAL A 29 -18.67 1.06 -14.48
N GLY A 30 -17.77 0.16 -14.10
CA GLY A 30 -17.52 -1.08 -14.84
C GLY A 30 -18.73 -2.01 -14.96
N PHE A 31 -19.66 -1.95 -14.00
CA PHE A 31 -20.95 -2.67 -14.04
C PHE A 31 -22.06 -1.93 -14.79
N GLY A 32 -21.79 -0.73 -15.34
CA GLY A 32 -22.80 0.07 -16.06
C GLY A 32 -23.86 0.71 -15.15
N ILE A 33 -23.62 0.79 -13.83
CA ILE A 33 -24.55 1.41 -12.87
C ILE A 33 -24.48 2.95 -12.98
N PHE A 34 -23.30 3.48 -13.33
CA PHE A 34 -23.08 4.90 -13.59
C PHE A 34 -22.73 5.14 -15.07
N PRO A 35 -23.37 6.11 -15.75
CA PRO A 35 -23.10 6.44 -17.15
C PRO A 35 -21.85 7.34 -17.28
N LEU A 36 -20.73 6.93 -16.68
CA LEU A 36 -19.43 7.58 -16.83
C LEU A 36 -18.65 6.87 -17.94
N GLU A 37 -19.10 7.07 -19.17
CA GLU A 37 -18.50 6.44 -20.34
C GLU A 37 -17.58 7.40 -21.10
N GLY A 38 -16.52 6.85 -21.70
CA GLY A 38 -15.68 7.54 -22.68
C GLY A 38 -14.24 7.84 -22.26
N ALA A 39 -13.55 8.62 -23.09
CA ALA A 39 -12.12 8.89 -22.99
C ALA A 39 -11.68 9.57 -21.67
N PHE A 40 -12.59 10.26 -20.98
CA PHE A 40 -12.32 10.88 -19.68
C PHE A 40 -12.13 9.83 -18.59
N PHE A 41 -13.05 8.87 -18.46
CA PHE A 41 -12.97 7.80 -17.46
C PHE A 41 -11.70 6.95 -17.65
N GLN A 42 -11.35 6.64 -18.89
CA GLN A 42 -10.12 5.89 -19.16
C GLN A 42 -8.85 6.63 -18.72
N LYS A 43 -8.77 7.95 -18.94
CA LYS A 43 -7.61 8.76 -18.52
C LYS A 43 -7.44 8.82 -17.00
N ILE A 44 -8.54 8.84 -16.24
CA ILE A 44 -8.50 8.94 -14.78
C ILE A 44 -8.42 7.58 -14.07
N SER A 45 -8.82 6.49 -14.75
CA SER A 45 -8.88 5.14 -14.17
C SER A 45 -7.53 4.66 -13.64
N ILE A 46 -6.43 4.89 -14.38
CA ILE A 46 -5.08 4.47 -13.98
C ILE A 46 -4.63 5.25 -12.72
N PRO A 47 -4.65 6.60 -12.69
CA PRO A 47 -4.34 7.35 -11.48
C PRO A 47 -5.17 6.94 -10.26
N ILE A 48 -6.48 6.73 -10.44
CA ILE A 48 -7.39 6.30 -9.36
C ILE A 48 -7.01 4.92 -8.84
N THR A 49 -6.72 3.99 -9.75
CA THR A 49 -6.30 2.63 -9.40
C THR A 49 -4.98 2.62 -8.63
N ILE A 50 -4.01 3.43 -9.07
CA ILE A 50 -2.75 3.60 -8.35
C ILE A 50 -3.02 4.14 -6.95
N LEU A 51 -3.86 5.17 -6.80
CA LEU A 51 -4.20 5.76 -5.51
C LEU A 51 -4.90 4.76 -4.57
N ALA A 52 -5.80 3.93 -5.09
CA ALA A 52 -6.45 2.86 -4.34
C ALA A 52 -5.45 1.80 -3.86
N ALA A 53 -4.45 1.47 -4.69
CA ALA A 53 -3.41 0.49 -4.36
C ALA A 53 -2.50 0.92 -3.21
N PHE A 54 -2.45 2.21 -2.87
CA PHE A 54 -1.73 2.73 -1.70
C PHE A 54 -2.41 2.42 -0.34
N GLY A 55 -3.52 1.67 -0.31
CA GLY A 55 -4.22 1.30 0.92
C GLY A 55 -3.34 0.72 2.04
N PRO A 56 -2.42 -0.22 1.77
CA PRO A 56 -1.50 -0.73 2.78
C PRO A 56 -0.58 0.36 3.35
N ALA A 57 -0.10 1.29 2.53
CA ALA A 57 0.73 2.40 2.98
C ALA A 57 -0.06 3.35 3.90
N VAL A 58 -1.30 3.68 3.55
CA VAL A 58 -2.19 4.50 4.38
C VAL A 58 -2.49 3.80 5.71
N GLY A 59 -2.80 2.51 5.69
CA GLY A 59 -3.02 1.71 6.90
C GLY A 59 -1.80 1.65 7.81
N ALA A 60 -0.61 1.46 7.23
CA ALA A 60 0.66 1.47 7.96
C ALA A 60 0.94 2.84 8.59
N PHE A 61 0.80 3.93 7.83
CA PHE A 61 1.03 5.28 8.34
C PHE A 61 0.02 5.67 9.42
N TYR A 62 -1.23 5.23 9.29
CA TYR A 62 -2.24 5.41 10.32
C TYR A 62 -1.84 4.71 11.62
N CYS A 63 -1.49 3.42 11.56
CA CYS A 63 -1.09 2.66 12.74
C CYS A 63 0.17 3.27 13.36
N LEU A 64 1.17 3.58 12.55
CA LEU A 64 2.43 4.15 13.01
C LEU A 64 2.21 5.49 13.72
N ARG A 65 1.38 6.37 13.16
CA ARG A 65 1.01 7.62 13.81
C ARG A 65 0.21 7.42 15.10
N LYS A 66 -0.63 6.38 15.16
CA LYS A 66 -1.48 6.07 16.32
C LYS A 66 -0.69 5.49 17.48
N TYR A 67 0.22 4.55 17.22
CA TYR A 67 0.97 3.83 18.26
C TYR A 67 2.29 4.50 18.64
N GLU A 68 2.99 5.13 17.70
CA GLU A 68 4.31 5.76 17.94
C GLU A 68 4.25 7.30 17.96
N GLY A 69 3.09 7.89 17.65
CA GLY A 69 2.85 9.32 17.78
C GLY A 69 3.23 10.17 16.57
N LYS A 70 3.17 11.50 16.76
CA LYS A 70 3.44 12.49 15.71
C LYS A 70 4.93 12.48 15.36
N GLY A 71 5.27 12.21 14.10
CA GLY A 71 6.66 12.18 13.60
C GLY A 71 7.19 10.78 13.31
N ALA A 72 6.54 9.73 13.82
CA ALA A 72 6.95 8.34 13.59
C ALA A 72 6.96 7.98 12.10
N VAL A 73 5.95 8.43 11.33
CA VAL A 73 5.90 8.25 9.87
C VAL A 73 7.12 8.83 9.17
N ALA A 74 7.54 10.04 9.54
CA ALA A 74 8.72 10.68 8.96
C ALA A 74 10.01 9.97 9.36
N SER A 75 10.11 9.48 10.60
CA SER A 75 11.25 8.69 11.05
C SER A 75 11.36 7.35 10.33
N TYR A 76 10.22 6.67 10.12
CA TYR A 76 10.15 5.43 9.36
C TYR A 76 10.55 5.64 7.90
N LEU A 77 10.04 6.70 7.25
CA LEU A 77 10.45 7.06 5.89
C LEU A 77 11.94 7.40 5.79
N ARG A 78 12.50 8.11 6.79
CA ARG A 78 13.95 8.37 6.87
C ARG A 78 14.76 7.09 6.95
N SER A 79 14.27 6.06 7.66
CA SER A 79 14.94 4.76 7.72
C SER A 79 15.07 4.07 6.36
N PHE A 80 14.17 4.33 5.39
CA PHE A 80 14.32 3.81 4.03
C PHE A 80 15.41 4.55 3.23
N LEU A 81 15.66 5.81 3.58
CA LEU A 81 16.69 6.63 2.95
C LEU A 81 18.06 6.43 3.60
N ASP A 82 18.10 5.90 4.83
CA ASP A 82 19.30 5.34 5.44
C ASP A 82 19.65 4.00 4.77
N PHE A 83 20.19 4.07 3.55
CA PHE A 83 20.73 2.93 2.81
C PHE A 83 22.02 2.40 3.49
N ARG A 84 21.88 1.82 4.68
CA ARG A 84 22.87 0.91 5.27
C ARG A 84 22.76 -0.51 4.69
N LEU A 85 22.31 -0.62 3.44
CA LEU A 85 22.28 -1.86 2.69
C LEU A 85 23.72 -2.21 2.33
N GLY A 86 24.39 -2.95 3.23
CA GLY A 86 25.72 -3.49 2.98
C GLY A 86 25.73 -4.29 1.67
N TRP A 87 26.91 -4.38 1.02
CA TRP A 87 27.14 -5.06 -0.26
C TRP A 87 26.40 -6.40 -0.45
N ARG A 88 26.16 -7.15 0.64
CA ARG A 88 25.40 -8.42 0.64
C ARG A 88 23.95 -8.29 0.17
N ALA A 89 23.29 -7.16 0.43
CA ALA A 89 21.90 -6.96 0.03
C ALA A 89 21.72 -6.81 -1.49
N TRP A 90 22.79 -6.41 -2.20
CA TRP A 90 22.80 -6.32 -3.66
C TRP A 90 22.72 -7.69 -4.35
N TRP A 91 23.05 -8.77 -3.64
CA TRP A 91 22.89 -10.13 -4.16
C TRP A 91 21.45 -10.64 -4.08
N ALA A 92 20.59 -10.04 -3.24
CA ALA A 92 19.23 -10.53 -3.03
C ALA A 92 18.37 -10.52 -4.31
N PRO A 93 18.35 -9.45 -5.13
CA PRO A 93 17.61 -9.45 -6.40
C PRO A 93 18.17 -10.49 -7.38
N ILE A 94 19.50 -10.69 -7.41
CA ILE A 94 20.16 -11.64 -8.32
C ILE A 94 19.77 -13.08 -7.96
N ILE A 95 19.74 -13.42 -6.67
CA ILE A 95 19.36 -14.76 -6.22
C ILE A 95 17.86 -15.00 -6.42
N ILE A 96 17.01 -14.02 -6.09
CA ILE A 96 15.55 -14.16 -6.17
C ILE A 96 15.09 -14.21 -7.63
N LEU A 97 15.59 -13.31 -8.48
CA LEU A 97 15.19 -13.24 -9.88
C LEU A 97 15.94 -14.26 -10.74
N GLY A 98 17.21 -14.52 -10.45
CA GLY A 98 18.02 -15.50 -11.18
C GLY A 98 17.71 -16.96 -10.82
N GLY A 99 17.25 -17.23 -9.58
CA GLY A 99 16.79 -18.55 -9.16
C GLY A 99 15.37 -18.90 -9.63
N SER A 100 14.57 -17.89 -10.00
CA SER A 100 13.20 -18.06 -10.52
C SER A 100 13.18 -18.52 -12.00
N THR A 101 14.31 -18.50 -12.69
CA THR A 101 14.42 -18.78 -14.14
C THR A 101 14.90 -20.20 -14.47
N TYR A 102 14.87 -21.14 -13.53
CA TYR A 102 15.23 -22.56 -13.76
C TYR A 102 14.14 -23.52 -13.30
#